data_AF-A0A5C8T304-F1
#
_entry.id   AF-A0A5C8T304-F1
#
_cell.length_a   1.000
_cell.length_b   1.000
_cell.length_c   1.000
_cell.angle_alpha   90.00
_cell.angle_beta   90.00
_cell.angle_gamma   90.00
#
_symmetry.space_group_name_H-M   'P 1'
#
loop_
_entity.id
_entity.type
_entity.pdbx_description
1 polymer ?
#
loop_
_entity_poly.entity_id
_entity_poly.type
_entity_poly.pdbx_seq_one_letter_code
_entity_poly.pdbx_strand_id
1 'polypeptide(L)'
;MADPTTGDLFKAKIVTDDEVNTAVDIFMRAADVRLFRFASGHTLDLAAAVRASRHATATLTEPTAKDGSKRSAVRTAILLARPVAP
;
A
#
# COMPACT_ATOMS: atom_id res chain seq x y z
N MET A 1 -22.30 -2.38 -1.98
CA MET A 1 -21.42 -1.27 -2.41
C MET A 1 -19.99 -1.75 -2.20
N ALA A 2 -19.13 -1.67 -3.20
CA ALA A 2 -17.73 -2.03 -3.01
C ALA A 2 -17.03 -0.90 -2.24
N ASP A 3 -16.30 -1.22 -1.18
CA ASP A 3 -15.48 -0.25 -0.48
C ASP A 3 -14.46 0.37 -1.46
N PRO A 4 -14.25 1.70 -1.43
CA PRO A 4 -13.35 2.37 -2.35
C PRO A 4 -11.92 1.82 -2.17
N THR A 5 -11.17 1.72 -3.25
CA THR A 5 -9.73 1.42 -3.14
C THR A 5 -8.98 2.64 -2.64
N THR A 6 -7.77 2.46 -2.11
CA THR A 6 -6.87 3.58 -1.80
C THR A 6 -6.61 4.44 -3.05
N GLY A 7 -6.60 3.83 -4.24
CA GLY A 7 -6.53 4.55 -5.52
C GLY A 7 -7.75 5.41 -5.81
N ASP A 8 -8.95 4.99 -5.42
CA ASP A 8 -10.16 5.81 -5.50
C ASP A 8 -10.12 6.98 -4.51
N LEU A 9 -9.64 6.74 -3.28
CA LEU A 9 -9.42 7.81 -2.29
C LEU A 9 -8.34 8.80 -2.75
N PHE A 10 -7.30 8.32 -3.41
CA PHE A 10 -6.25 9.14 -4.00
C PHE A 10 -6.79 10.03 -5.12
N LYS A 11 -7.60 9.47 -6.03
CA LYS A 11 -8.31 10.26 -7.06
C LYS A 11 -9.26 11.29 -6.46
N ALA A 12 -9.92 10.94 -5.35
CA ALA A 12 -10.79 11.84 -4.60
C ALA A 12 -10.03 12.88 -3.76
N LYS A 13 -8.68 12.85 -3.76
CA LYS A 13 -7.80 13.71 -2.95
C LYS A 13 -8.01 13.56 -1.43
N ILE A 14 -8.55 12.42 -1.01
CA ILE A 14 -8.76 12.05 0.40
C ILE A 14 -7.45 11.48 0.98
N VAL A 15 -6.69 10.77 0.15
CA VAL A 15 -5.34 10.28 0.47
C VAL A 15 -4.35 10.97 -0.46
N THR A 16 -3.26 11.48 0.11
CA THR A 16 -2.22 12.19 -0.64
C THR A 16 -1.11 11.27 -1.12
N ASP A 17 -0.31 11.75 -2.09
CA ASP A 17 0.85 10.98 -2.58
C ASP A 17 1.91 10.81 -1.48
N ASP A 18 2.05 11.81 -0.62
CA ASP A 18 2.95 11.78 0.53
C ASP A 18 2.56 10.69 1.53
N GLU A 19 1.27 10.55 1.84
CA GLU A 19 0.78 9.47 2.70
C GLU A 19 1.02 8.09 2.09
N VAL A 20 0.80 7.93 0.79
CA VAL A 20 1.08 6.67 0.09
C VAL A 20 2.57 6.35 0.11
N ASN A 21 3.43 7.33 -0.18
CA ASN A 21 4.88 7.13 -0.13
C ASN A 21 5.36 6.83 1.29
N THR A 22 4.78 7.46 2.30
CA THR A 22 5.05 7.18 3.72
C THR A 22 4.66 5.75 4.08
N ALA A 23 3.48 5.29 3.66
CA ALA A 23 3.05 3.90 3.86
C ALA A 23 4.01 2.90 3.20
N VAL A 24 4.46 3.19 1.98
CA VAL A 24 5.45 2.35 1.28
C VAL A 24 6.79 2.34 2.02
N ASP A 25 7.28 3.50 2.46
CA ASP A 25 8.55 3.60 3.17
C ASP A 25 8.52 2.86 4.51
N ILE A 26 7.43 2.98 5.26
CA ILE A 26 7.20 2.22 6.50
C ILE A 26 7.23 0.71 6.22
N PHE A 27 6.53 0.24 5.19
CA PHE A 27 6.53 -1.18 4.83
C PHE A 27 7.93 -1.67 4.41
N MET A 28 8.68 -0.85 3.65
CA MET A 28 10.05 -1.17 3.25
C MET A 28 11.02 -1.24 4.44
N ARG A 29 10.82 -0.41 5.48
CA ARG A 29 11.62 -0.44 6.70
C ARG A 29 11.23 -1.58 7.64
N ALA A 30 9.94 -1.87 7.73
CA ALA A 30 9.38 -2.87 8.63
C ALA A 30 8.19 -3.57 7.95
N ALA A 31 8.48 -4.71 7.30
CA ALA A 31 7.47 -5.51 6.59
C ALA A 31 6.39 -6.10 7.53
N ASP A 32 6.59 -6.04 8.85
CA ASP A 32 5.61 -6.49 9.86
C ASP A 32 4.56 -5.41 10.19
N VAL A 33 4.71 -4.18 9.68
CA VAL A 33 3.69 -3.14 9.93
C VAL A 33 2.39 -3.55 9.25
N ARG A 34 1.43 -3.92 10.09
CA ARG A 34 0.10 -4.36 9.66
C ARG A 34 -0.72 -3.12 9.36
N LEU A 35 -1.07 -2.30 10.36
CA LEU A 35 -2.04 -1.23 10.19
C LEU A 35 -1.39 0.15 9.97
N PHE A 36 -1.68 0.76 8.83
CA PHE A 36 -1.39 2.17 8.54
C PHE A 36 -2.68 2.98 8.53
N ARG A 37 -2.72 4.07 9.30
CA ARG A 37 -3.86 4.98 9.34
C ARG A 37 -3.55 6.21 8.51
N PHE A 38 -4.37 6.46 7.49
CA PHE A 38 -4.34 7.68 6.70
C PHE A 38 -4.88 8.85 7.52
N ALA A 39 -4.49 10.07 7.15
CA ALA A 39 -4.98 11.32 7.76
C ALA A 39 -6.49 11.47 7.63
N SER A 40 -7.08 10.89 6.58
CA SER A 40 -8.53 10.79 6.37
C SER A 40 -9.24 9.84 7.36
N GLY A 41 -8.50 9.19 8.26
CA GLY A 41 -9.02 8.24 9.26
C GLY A 41 -9.18 6.81 8.75
N HIS A 42 -9.07 6.60 7.44
CA HIS A 42 -9.07 5.28 6.83
C HIS A 42 -7.87 4.46 7.32
N THR A 43 -8.07 3.16 7.52
CA THR A 43 -7.00 2.26 7.99
C THR A 43 -6.76 1.14 6.98
N LEU A 44 -5.50 0.88 6.66
CA LEU A 44 -5.10 -0.15 5.70
C LEU A 44 -4.12 -1.14 6.31
N ASP A 45 -4.37 -2.44 6.11
CA ASP A 45 -3.38 -3.47 6.41
C ASP A 45 -2.36 -3.57 5.26
N LEU A 46 -1.16 -2.99 5.43
CA LEU A 46 -0.12 -2.95 4.39
C LEU A 46 0.41 -4.36 4.06
N ALA A 47 0.63 -5.19 5.07
CA ALA A 47 1.08 -6.56 4.88
C ALA A 47 0.02 -7.41 4.16
N ALA A 48 -1.25 -7.27 4.52
CA ALA A 48 -2.35 -7.95 3.84
C ALA A 48 -2.52 -7.45 2.40
N ALA A 49 -2.42 -6.13 2.16
CA ALA A 49 -2.46 -5.53 0.83
C ALA A 49 -1.38 -6.08 -0.09
N VAL A 50 -0.13 -6.12 0.41
CA VAL A 50 1.01 -6.66 -0.34
C VAL A 50 0.82 -8.15 -0.61
N ARG A 51 0.39 -8.94 0.39
CA ARG A 51 0.13 -10.39 0.23
C ARG A 51 -0.99 -10.70 -0.76
N ALA A 52 -2.02 -9.85 -0.82
CA ALA A 52 -3.11 -9.99 -1.78
C ALA A 52 -2.66 -9.70 -3.24
N SER A 53 -1.55 -8.97 -3.42
CA SER A 53 -1.00 -8.66 -4.74
C SER A 53 0.04 -9.70 -5.17
N ARG A 54 -0.32 -10.53 -6.16
CA ARG A 54 0.60 -11.50 -6.78
C ARG A 54 1.85 -10.83 -7.37
N HIS A 55 1.69 -9.63 -7.91
CA HIS A 55 2.80 -8.88 -8.49
C HIS A 55 3.78 -8.38 -7.42
N ALA A 56 3.25 -7.82 -6.32
CA ALA A 56 4.09 -7.31 -5.24
C ALA A 56 4.82 -8.44 -4.51
N THR A 57 4.12 -9.52 -4.18
CA THR A 57 4.76 -10.72 -3.59
C THR A 57 5.88 -11.27 -4.46
N ALA A 58 5.63 -11.49 -5.76
CA ALA A 58 6.66 -11.98 -6.68
C ALA A 58 7.89 -11.04 -6.75
N THR A 59 7.66 -9.72 -6.81
CA THR A 59 8.74 -8.73 -6.89
C THR A 59 9.54 -8.63 -5.60
N LEU A 60 8.90 -8.81 -4.44
CA LEU A 60 9.59 -8.81 -3.14
C LEU A 60 10.42 -10.08 -2.92
N THR A 61 9.95 -11.22 -3.42
CA THR A 61 10.67 -12.50 -3.34
C THR A 61 11.79 -12.65 -4.36
N GLU A 62 11.79 -11.83 -5.42
CA GLU A 62 12.80 -11.83 -6.47
C GLU A 62 14.13 -11.27 -5.91
N PRO A 63 15.19 -12.09 -5.76
CA PRO A 63 16.46 -11.65 -5.18
C PRO A 63 17.18 -10.62 -6.06
N THR A 64 16.91 -10.61 -7.36
CA THR A 64 17.52 -9.68 -8.32
C THR A 64 16.74 -8.37 -8.47
N ALA A 65 15.57 -8.23 -7.83
CA ALA A 65 14.75 -7.04 -7.93
C ALA A 65 15.41 -5.85 -7.22
N LYS A 66 15.56 -4.75 -7.95
CA LYS A 66 16.06 -3.48 -7.41
C LYS A 66 15.07 -2.90 -6.40
N ASP A 67 15.58 -2.17 -5.41
CA ASP A 67 14.74 -1.52 -4.39
C ASP A 67 13.67 -0.59 -4.99
N GLY A 68 13.99 0.10 -6.08
CA GLY A 68 13.01 0.92 -6.82
C GLY A 68 11.84 0.12 -7.41
N SER A 69 12.10 -1.11 -7.88
CA SER A 69 11.07 -2.02 -8.38
C SER A 69 10.21 -2.57 -7.23
N LYS A 70 10.84 -2.96 -6.12
CA LYS A 70 10.13 -3.40 -4.90
C LYS A 70 9.21 -2.30 -4.36
N ARG A 71 9.72 -1.07 -4.25
CA ARG A 71 8.97 0.12 -3.84
C ARG A 71 7.77 0.38 -4.75
N SER A 72 7.97 0.31 -6.07
CA SER A 72 6.89 0.50 -7.05
C SER A 72 5.81 -0.57 -6.93
N ALA A 73 6.20 -1.85 -6.78
CA ALA A 73 5.26 -2.95 -6.65
C ALA A 73 4.42 -2.86 -5.36
N VAL A 74 5.04 -2.45 -4.24
CA VAL A 74 4.34 -2.20 -2.98
C VAL A 74 3.39 -0.99 -3.10
N ARG A 75 3.83 0.10 -3.75
CA ARG A 75 2.96 1.26 -4.01
C ARG A 75 1.72 0.87 -4.81
N THR A 76 1.88 0.06 -5.85
CA THR A 76 0.74 -0.46 -6.63
C THR A 76 -0.18 -1.35 -5.77
N ALA A 77 0.37 -2.22 -4.92
CA ALA A 77 -0.44 -3.04 -4.03
C ALA A 77 -1.25 -2.20 -3.04
N ILE A 78 -0.65 -1.15 -2.46
CA ILE A 78 -1.34 -0.21 -1.57
C ILE A 78 -2.47 0.51 -2.30
N LEU A 79 -2.22 1.03 -3.51
CA LEU A 79 -3.25 1.72 -4.31
C LEU A 79 -4.43 0.83 -4.69
N LEU A 80 -4.19 -0.46 -4.94
CA LEU A 80 -5.23 -1.42 -5.28
C LEU A 80 -5.97 -1.98 -4.06
N ALA A 81 -5.41 -1.79 -2.86
CA ALA A 81 -6.00 -2.28 -1.64
C ALA A 81 -7.21 -1.44 -1.23
N ARG A 82 -8.07 -2.05 -0.42
CA ARG A 82 -9.28 -1.41 0.10
C ARG A 82 -9.08 -1.12 1.58
N PRO A 83 -8.92 0.15 1.96
CA PRO A 83 -8.82 0.52 3.36
C PRO A 83 -10.20 0.44 4.01
N VAL A 84 -10.19 0.17 5.32
CA VAL A 84 -11.38 0.23 6.17
C VAL A 84 -11.73 1.70 6.42
N ALA A 85 -13.00 2.04 6.25
CA ALA A 85 -13.53 3.37 6.54
C ALA A 85 -13.29 3.78 8.01
N PRO A 86 -13.15 5.10 8.29
CA PRO A 86 -12.93 5.63 9.64
C PRO A 86 -14.05 5.33 10.65
#